data_AF-A0A957N8H6-F1
#
_entry.id   AF-A0A957N8H6-F1
#
_cell.length_a   1.000
_cell.length_b   1.000
_cell.length_c   1.000
_cell.angle_alpha   90.00
_cell.angle_beta   90.00
_cell.angle_gamma   90.00
#
_symmetry.space_group_name_H-M   'P 1'
#
loop_
_entity.id
_entity.type
_entity.pdbx_description
1 polymer ?
#
loop_
_entity_poly.entity_id
_entity_poly.type
_entity_poly.pdbx_seq_one_letter_code
_entity_poly.pdbx_strand_id
1 'polypeptide(L)'
;MTDRRWAALVAVGFFVFWLLVMLAGADFPPPLGFVVIVAIILLCAVVVYWRVPSYVRRQRERRPRRRITAVGDGILAGLIVAAAFMLLPFGGEPSMPPPGPREWAIWCAVLASVGMVNSVAIYVATAWATARSRAHNG
;
A
#
# COMPACT_ATOMS: atom_id res chain seq x y z
N MET A 1 15.55 -3.55 18.31
CA MET A 1 15.32 -2.67 17.15
C MET A 1 14.26 -1.64 17.54
N THR A 2 14.43 -0.34 17.24
CA THR A 2 13.41 0.67 17.55
C THR A 2 12.25 0.57 16.55
N ASP A 3 11.01 0.87 16.99
CA ASP A 3 9.81 0.79 16.16
C ASP A 3 9.94 1.60 14.85
N ARG A 4 10.71 2.71 14.88
CA ARG A 4 11.01 3.54 13.69
C ARG A 4 11.92 2.87 12.67
N ARG A 5 12.94 2.13 13.11
CA ARG A 5 13.84 1.39 12.18
C ARG A 5 13.05 0.30 11.45
N TRP A 6 12.15 -0.39 12.16
CA TRP A 6 11.29 -1.39 11.55
C TRP A 6 10.29 -0.78 10.57
N ALA A 7 9.68 0.36 10.93
CA ALA A 7 8.81 1.11 10.04
C ALA A 7 9.53 1.51 8.74
N ALA A 8 10.78 1.98 8.85
CA ALA A 8 11.58 2.35 7.68
C ALA A 8 11.86 1.14 6.78
N LEU A 9 12.25 0.00 7.35
CA LEU A 9 12.50 -1.22 6.57
C LEU A 9 11.25 -1.70 5.84
N VAL A 10 10.09 -1.69 6.50
CA VAL A 10 8.82 -2.09 5.86
C VAL A 10 8.41 -1.11 4.76
N ALA A 11 8.59 0.20 4.97
CA ALA A 11 8.28 1.21 3.96
C ALA A 11 9.20 1.14 2.73
N VAL A 12 10.52 0.96 2.94
CA VAL A 12 11.49 0.78 1.86
C VAL A 12 11.21 -0.51 1.10
N GLY A 13 10.95 -1.62 1.82
CA GLY A 13 10.59 -2.89 1.20
C GLY A 13 9.31 -2.78 0.37
N PHE A 14 8.29 -2.10 0.88
CA PHE A 14 7.05 -1.81 0.15
C PHE A 14 7.32 -1.00 -1.12
N PHE A 15 8.11 0.08 -1.02
CA PHE A 15 8.45 0.94 -2.15
C PHE A 15 9.19 0.16 -3.24
N VAL A 16 10.27 -0.54 -2.87
CA VAL A 16 11.08 -1.30 -3.81
C VAL A 16 10.27 -2.42 -4.46
N PHE A 17 9.48 -3.16 -3.69
CA PHE A 17 8.63 -4.22 -4.22
C PHE A 17 7.66 -3.69 -5.28
N TRP A 18 6.89 -2.64 -4.97
CA TRP A 18 5.92 -2.10 -5.91
C TRP A 18 6.56 -1.39 -7.09
N LEU A 19 7.71 -0.75 -6.90
CA LEU A 19 8.48 -0.17 -8.01
C LEU A 19 8.90 -1.26 -9.01
N LEU A 20 9.42 -2.39 -8.52
CA LEU A 20 9.81 -3.51 -9.38
C LEU A 20 8.61 -4.14 -10.09
N VAL A 21 7.49 -4.32 -9.39
CA VAL A 21 6.24 -4.84 -9.98
C VAL A 21 5.75 -3.93 -11.11
N MET A 22 5.73 -2.60 -10.89
CA MET A 22 5.28 -1.66 -11.91
C MET A 22 6.27 -1.55 -13.06
N LEU A 23 7.58 -1.63 -12.80
CA LEU A 23 8.60 -1.63 -13.85
C LEU A 23 8.51 -2.89 -14.72
N ALA A 24 8.22 -4.06 -14.12
CA ALA A 24 8.04 -5.30 -14.85
C ALA A 24 6.81 -5.28 -15.77
N GLY A 25 5.82 -4.45 -15.48
CA GLY A 25 4.63 -4.26 -16.31
C GLY A 25 4.70 -3.06 -17.27
N ALA A 26 5.77 -2.27 -17.24
CA ALA A 26 5.92 -1.08 -18.08
C ALA A 26 6.65 -1.40 -19.39
N ASP A 27 6.28 -0.69 -20.46
CA ASP A 27 7.05 -0.70 -21.71
C ASP A 27 8.46 -0.16 -21.46
N PHE A 28 9.47 -0.70 -22.16
CA PHE A 28 10.85 -0.24 -22.03
C PHE A 28 11.32 0.54 -23.28
N PRO A 29 11.80 1.80 -23.13
CA PRO A 29 11.97 2.54 -21.88
C PRO A 29 10.64 3.03 -21.28
N PRO A 30 10.53 3.17 -19.94
CA PRO A 30 9.29 3.61 -19.30
C PRO A 30 8.85 4.98 -19.82
N PRO A 31 7.56 5.17 -20.14
CA PRO A 31 7.06 6.46 -20.60
C PRO A 31 7.20 7.50 -19.49
N LEU A 32 7.25 8.80 -19.85
CA LEU A 32 7.38 9.89 -18.88
C LEU A 32 6.27 9.88 -17.81
N GLY A 33 5.06 9.41 -18.15
CA GLY A 33 3.96 9.23 -17.21
C GLY A 33 4.25 8.25 -16.07
N PHE A 34 5.23 7.34 -16.23
CA PHE A 34 5.67 6.41 -15.19
C PHE A 34 6.21 7.13 -13.95
N VAL A 35 6.77 8.33 -14.10
CA VAL A 35 7.26 9.15 -12.97
C VAL A 35 6.12 9.45 -11.98
N VAL A 36 4.90 9.66 -12.47
CA VAL A 36 3.72 9.87 -11.61
C VAL A 36 3.42 8.62 -10.78
N ILE A 37 3.54 7.43 -11.38
CA ILE A 37 3.37 6.15 -10.67
C ILE A 37 4.43 6.01 -9.57
N VAL A 38 5.70 6.32 -9.87
CA VAL A 38 6.79 6.30 -8.88
C VAL A 38 6.49 7.24 -7.72
N ALA A 39 6.00 8.45 -8.00
CA ALA A 39 5.64 9.43 -6.97
C ALA A 39 4.49 8.93 -6.09
N ILE A 40 3.47 8.28 -6.67
CA ILE A 40 2.36 7.67 -5.91
C ILE A 40 2.87 6.55 -5.01
N ILE A 41 3.72 5.65 -5.53
CA ILE A 41 4.30 4.55 -4.72
C ILE A 41 5.14 5.13 -3.57
N LEU A 42 5.91 6.18 -3.83
CA LEU A 42 6.70 6.86 -2.80
C LEU A 42 5.79 7.45 -1.71
N LEU A 43 4.70 8.12 -2.09
CA LEU A 43 3.73 8.66 -1.15
C LEU A 43 3.09 7.54 -0.31
N CYS A 44 2.69 6.43 -0.94
CA CYS A 44 2.20 5.25 -0.24
C CYS A 44 3.23 4.70 0.75
N ALA A 45 4.51 4.65 0.39
CA ALA A 45 5.58 4.21 1.27
C ALA A 45 5.75 5.13 2.49
N VAL A 46 5.63 6.44 2.32
CA VAL A 46 5.62 7.41 3.44
C VAL A 46 4.43 7.15 4.37
N VAL A 47 3.24 6.90 3.83
CA VAL A 47 2.06 6.53 4.62
C VAL A 47 2.30 5.22 5.39
N VAL A 48 2.91 4.22 4.77
CA VAL A 48 3.30 2.96 5.43
C VAL A 48 4.27 3.22 6.58
N TYR A 49 5.31 4.04 6.38
CA TYR A 49 6.26 4.42 7.43
C TYR A 49 5.54 5.04 8.65
N TRP A 50 4.55 5.90 8.41
CA TRP A 50 3.79 6.56 9.48
C TRP A 50 2.77 5.61 10.14
N ARG A 51 2.22 4.66 9.39
CA ARG A 51 1.18 3.76 9.89
C ARG A 51 1.73 2.60 10.73
N VAL A 52 2.91 2.07 10.40
CA VAL A 52 3.51 0.92 11.08
C VAL A 52 3.56 1.06 12.62
N PRO A 53 4.02 2.18 13.20
CA PRO A 53 4.01 2.35 14.67
C PRO A 53 2.62 2.20 15.31
N SER A 54 1.56 2.61 14.60
CA SER A 54 0.19 2.45 15.09
C SER A 54 -0.24 0.98 15.17
N TYR A 55 0.21 0.13 14.25
CA TYR A 55 -0.04 -1.32 14.29
C TYR A 55 0.71 -1.99 15.42
N VAL A 56 2.00 -1.66 15.59
CA VAL A 56 2.81 -2.15 16.73
C VAL A 56 2.14 -1.79 18.05
N ARG A 57 1.72 -0.53 18.23
CA ARG A 57 1.02 -0.07 19.43
C ARG A 57 -0.26 -0.87 19.69
N ARG A 58 -1.14 -1.00 18.69
CA ARG A 58 -2.40 -1.78 18.81
C ARG A 58 -2.17 -3.26 19.13
N GLN A 59 -1.07 -3.84 18.66
CA GLN A 59 -0.67 -5.21 18.97
C GLN A 59 -0.19 -5.35 20.42
N ARG A 60 0.56 -4.36 20.93
CA ARG A 60 1.01 -4.31 22.34
C ARG A 60 -0.18 -4.13 23.30
N GLU A 61 -1.07 -3.21 23.00
CA GLU A 61 -2.28 -2.92 23.80
C GLU A 61 -3.37 -4.00 23.69
N ARG A 62 -3.18 -5.05 22.87
CA ARG A 62 -4.17 -6.11 22.59
C ARG A 62 -5.57 -5.60 22.23
N ARG A 63 -5.68 -4.40 21.64
CA ARG A 63 -6.96 -3.74 21.31
C ARG A 63 -7.92 -4.69 20.56
N PRO A 64 -9.22 -4.70 20.91
CA PRO A 64 -10.22 -5.43 20.15
C PRO A 64 -10.31 -4.87 18.72
N ARG A 65 -10.71 -5.71 17.75
CA ARG A 65 -10.90 -5.35 16.33
C ARG A 65 -9.65 -4.90 15.55
N ARG A 66 -8.44 -5.03 16.12
CA ARG A 66 -7.17 -4.66 15.46
C ARG A 66 -6.98 -5.19 14.03
N ARG A 67 -7.48 -6.40 13.74
CA ARG A 67 -7.42 -7.02 12.41
C ARG A 67 -8.38 -6.34 11.43
N ILE A 68 -9.60 -6.04 11.87
CA ILE A 68 -10.62 -5.34 11.07
C ILE A 68 -10.13 -3.94 10.71
N THR A 69 -9.44 -3.25 11.63
CA THR A 69 -8.87 -1.93 11.31
C THR A 69 -7.77 -2.01 10.25
N ALA A 70 -6.92 -3.04 10.26
CA ALA A 70 -5.93 -3.22 9.20
C ALA A 70 -6.60 -3.45 7.83
N VAL A 71 -7.64 -4.28 7.78
CA VAL A 71 -8.44 -4.49 6.57
C VAL A 71 -9.05 -3.18 6.07
N GLY A 72 -9.72 -2.44 6.95
CA GLY A 72 -10.36 -1.16 6.61
C GLY A 72 -9.36 -0.08 6.17
N ASP A 73 -8.20 0.00 6.83
CA ASP A 73 -7.11 0.91 6.43
C ASP A 73 -6.65 0.62 4.99
N GLY A 74 -6.52 -0.66 4.64
CA GLY A 74 -6.08 -1.09 3.32
C GLY A 74 -7.11 -0.81 2.23
N ILE A 75 -8.39 -1.12 2.49
CA ILE A 75 -9.49 -0.81 1.57
C ILE A 75 -9.54 0.69 1.30
N LEU A 76 -9.51 1.51 2.36
CA LEU A 76 -9.55 2.96 2.25
C LEU A 76 -8.34 3.50 1.47
N ALA A 77 -7.13 3.01 1.76
CA ALA A 77 -5.94 3.42 1.02
C ALA A 77 -6.03 3.05 -0.47
N GLY A 78 -6.52 1.85 -0.78
CA GLY A 78 -6.76 1.40 -2.15
C GLY A 78 -7.76 2.29 -2.90
N LEU A 79 -8.86 2.65 -2.24
CA LEU A 79 -9.86 3.56 -2.82
C LEU A 79 -9.32 4.99 -3.02
N ILE A 80 -8.49 5.49 -2.10
CA ILE A 80 -7.83 6.80 -2.26
C ILE A 80 -6.90 6.78 -3.48
N VAL A 81 -6.11 5.71 -3.66
CA VAL A 81 -5.26 5.55 -4.84
C VAL A 81 -6.12 5.44 -6.10
N ALA A 82 -7.22 4.70 -6.07
CA ALA A 82 -8.15 4.59 -7.18
C ALA A 82 -8.70 5.96 -7.61
N ALA A 83 -9.17 6.74 -6.63
CA ALA A 83 -9.65 8.10 -6.85
C ALA A 83 -8.55 9.02 -7.39
N ALA A 84 -7.32 8.91 -6.89
CA ALA A 84 -6.20 9.69 -7.42
C ALA A 84 -5.97 9.41 -8.91
N PHE A 85 -5.99 8.13 -9.32
CA PHE A 85 -5.86 7.77 -10.74
C PHE A 85 -7.05 8.22 -11.60
N MET A 86 -8.27 8.20 -11.07
CA MET A 86 -9.45 8.73 -11.76
C MET A 86 -9.35 10.24 -12.06
N LEU A 87 -8.69 10.99 -11.18
CA LEU A 87 -8.54 12.44 -11.30
C LEU A 87 -7.35 12.86 -12.16
N LEU A 88 -6.45 11.93 -12.47
CA LEU A 88 -5.26 12.21 -13.26
C LEU A 88 -5.58 12.18 -14.76
N PRO A 89 -5.21 13.21 -15.55
CA PRO A 89 -5.55 13.32 -16.97
C PRO A 89 -4.75 12.37 -17.89
N PHE A 90 -3.99 11.43 -17.32
CA PHE A 90 -3.00 10.60 -18.04
C PHE A 90 -3.53 9.20 -18.46
N GLY A 91 -4.84 8.97 -18.38
CA GLY A 91 -5.41 7.63 -18.25
C GLY A 91 -5.98 6.96 -19.50
N GLY A 92 -5.65 7.39 -20.72
CA GLY A 92 -6.20 6.73 -21.90
C GLY A 92 -5.41 6.96 -23.18
N GLU A 93 -5.29 5.90 -23.97
CA GLU A 93 -5.10 6.04 -25.41
C GLU A 93 -6.22 6.94 -25.96
N PRO A 94 -5.91 8.02 -26.69
CA PRO A 94 -6.94 8.93 -27.24
C PRO A 94 -7.98 8.22 -28.11
N SER A 95 -7.64 7.03 -28.62
CA SER A 95 -8.47 6.16 -29.44
C SER A 95 -9.47 5.32 -28.65
N MET A 96 -9.36 5.21 -27.32
CA MET A 96 -10.31 4.42 -26.52
C MET A 96 -11.45 5.29 -25.97
N PRO A 97 -12.69 4.79 -25.99
CA PRO A 97 -13.80 5.48 -25.33
C PRO A 97 -13.52 5.63 -23.82
N PRO A 98 -14.03 6.71 -23.20
CA PRO A 98 -13.82 6.94 -21.77
C PRO A 98 -14.39 5.75 -20.96
N PRO A 99 -13.76 5.39 -19.83
CA PRO A 99 -14.20 4.25 -19.04
C PRO A 99 -15.62 4.47 -18.51
N GLY A 100 -16.47 3.45 -18.66
CA GLY A 100 -17.82 3.47 -18.14
C GLY A 100 -17.88 3.21 -16.63
N PRO A 101 -19.08 3.31 -16.01
CA PRO A 101 -19.25 3.09 -14.58
C PRO A 101 -18.83 1.69 -14.11
N ARG A 102 -18.98 0.67 -14.98
CA ARG A 102 -18.60 -0.71 -14.68
C ARG A 102 -17.09 -0.87 -14.59
N GLU A 103 -16.36 -0.28 -15.52
CA GLU A 103 -14.90 -0.30 -15.58
C GLU A 103 -14.32 0.40 -14.35
N TRP A 104 -14.90 1.55 -13.97
CA TRP A 104 -14.54 2.24 -12.73
C TRP A 104 -14.84 1.43 -11.46
N ALA A 105 -15.97 0.74 -11.42
CA ALA A 105 -16.30 -0.14 -10.30
C ALA A 105 -15.29 -1.29 -10.16
N ILE A 106 -14.89 -1.90 -11.29
CA ILE A 106 -13.85 -2.95 -11.32
C ILE A 106 -12.51 -2.38 -10.83
N TRP A 107 -12.11 -1.21 -11.34
CA TRP A 107 -10.88 -0.54 -10.93
C TRP A 107 -10.82 -0.28 -9.42
N CYS A 108 -11.89 0.30 -8.87
CA CYS A 108 -12.03 0.53 -7.43
C CYS A 108 -11.97 -0.79 -6.63
N ALA A 109 -12.68 -1.84 -7.08
CA ALA A 109 -12.68 -3.12 -6.39
C ALA A 109 -11.29 -3.78 -6.38
N VAL A 110 -10.57 -3.72 -7.50
CA VAL A 110 -9.20 -4.24 -7.60
C VAL A 110 -8.27 -3.49 -6.67
N LEU A 111 -8.26 -2.15 -6.73
CA LEU A 111 -7.35 -1.36 -5.88
C LEU A 111 -7.71 -1.43 -4.40
N ALA A 112 -8.99 -1.47 -4.04
CA ALA A 112 -9.43 -1.74 -2.67
C ALA A 112 -8.92 -3.10 -2.18
N SER A 113 -8.97 -4.14 -3.01
CA SER A 113 -8.49 -5.48 -2.67
C SER A 113 -6.97 -5.52 -2.53
N VAL A 114 -6.24 -4.91 -3.45
CA VAL A 114 -4.77 -4.80 -3.38
C VAL A 114 -4.35 -4.01 -2.14
N GLY A 115 -5.02 -2.90 -1.85
CA GLY A 115 -4.80 -2.10 -0.63
C GLY A 115 -5.06 -2.90 0.64
N MET A 116 -6.15 -3.68 0.68
CA MET A 116 -6.46 -4.60 1.77
C MET A 116 -5.34 -5.62 1.98
N VAL A 117 -4.92 -6.32 0.92
CA VAL A 117 -3.86 -7.34 0.98
C VAL A 117 -2.55 -6.74 1.48
N ASN A 118 -2.13 -5.58 0.95
CA ASN A 118 -0.93 -4.88 1.40
C ASN A 118 -0.99 -4.53 2.89
N SER A 119 -2.10 -3.93 3.34
CA SER A 119 -2.26 -3.52 4.74
C SER A 119 -2.26 -4.72 5.69
N VAL A 120 -2.92 -5.82 5.31
CA VAL A 120 -2.91 -7.07 6.08
C VAL A 120 -1.49 -7.67 6.11
N ALA A 121 -0.77 -7.69 5.00
CA ALA A 121 0.60 -8.19 4.95
C ALA A 121 1.54 -7.38 5.88
N ILE A 122 1.46 -6.05 5.84
CA ILE A 122 2.20 -5.15 6.74
C ILE A 122 1.81 -5.40 8.20
N TYR A 123 0.52 -5.56 8.49
CA TYR A 123 0.03 -5.89 9.83
C TYR A 123 0.57 -7.24 10.33
N VAL A 124 0.62 -8.27 9.48
CA VAL A 124 1.16 -9.59 9.84
C VAL A 124 2.68 -9.52 10.05
N ALA A 125 3.42 -8.86 9.15
CA ALA A 125 4.87 -8.67 9.28
C ALA A 125 5.25 -7.96 10.59
N THR A 126 4.50 -6.91 10.95
CA THR A 126 4.69 -6.21 12.23
C THR A 126 4.33 -7.08 13.44
N ALA A 127 3.28 -7.91 13.34
CA ALA A 127 2.91 -8.85 14.41
C ALA A 127 4.02 -9.88 14.64
N TRP A 128 4.55 -10.46 13.57
CA TRP A 128 5.63 -11.45 13.62
C TRP A 128 6.91 -10.87 14.23
N ALA A 129 7.34 -9.69 13.78
CA ALA A 129 8.52 -9.01 14.32
C ALA A 129 8.38 -8.68 15.82
N THR A 130 7.18 -8.27 16.24
CA THR A 130 6.88 -7.98 17.65
C THR A 130 6.89 -9.25 18.50
N ALA A 131 6.38 -10.38 17.98
CA ALA A 131 6.40 -11.67 18.68
C ALA A 131 7.83 -12.19 18.85
N ARG A 132 8.65 -12.15 17.79
CA ARG A 132 10.05 -12.60 17.82
C ARG A 132 10.91 -11.82 18.81
N SER A 133 10.67 -10.51 18.92
CA SER A 133 11.39 -9.66 19.88
C SER A 133 11.09 -9.99 21.34
N ARG A 134 9.92 -10.57 21.65
CA ARG A 134 9.58 -10.99 23.03
C ARG A 134 10.25 -12.31 23.39
N ALA A 135 10.37 -13.23 22.44
CA ALA A 135 10.96 -14.56 22.67
C ALA A 135 12.49 -14.53 22.92
N HIS A 136 13.19 -13.49 22.48
CA HIS A 136 14.63 -13.31 22.74
C HIS A 136 14.95 -12.53 24.02
N ASN A 137 13.97 -11.87 24.64
CA ASN A 137 14.15 -11.00 25.80
C ASN A 137 13.52 -11.56 27.09
N GLY A 138 12.95 -12.75 27.05
CA GLY A 138 12.40 -13.47 28.20
C GLY A 138 13.09 -14.81 28.32
#